data_AF-A0A3B0SRR8-F1
#
_entry.id   AF-A0A3B0SRR8-F1
#
_cell.length_a   1.000
_cell.length_b   1.000
_cell.length_c   1.000
_cell.angle_alpha   90.00
_cell.angle_beta   90.00
_cell.angle_gamma   90.00
#
_symmetry.space_group_name_H-M   'P 1'
#
loop_
_entity.id
_entity.type
_entity.pdbx_description
1 polymer ?
#
loop_
_entity_poly.entity_id
_entity_poly.type
_entity_poly.pdbx_seq_one_letter_code
_entity_poly.pdbx_strand_id
1 'polypeptide(L)'
;MSGLRYTEEFRRDAVAQVTERGYCLYGDTTGEKDISGLPRRLDWAKDYGGDAKVVYGHVPAATAQCVNGTICIDTACVFGGRLTALRYPAMELVDVQAKEIYCTPTS
;
A
#
# COMPACT_ATOMS: atom_id res chain seq x y z
N MET A 1 -25.04 0.25 -33.75
CA MET A 1 -25.62 0.80 -32.51
C MET A 1 -25.27 -0.18 -31.40
N SER A 2 -24.63 0.08 -30.28
CA SER A 2 -24.09 1.24 -29.55
C SER A 2 -23.04 0.58 -28.63
N GLY A 3 -21.75 0.95 -28.61
CA GLY A 3 -21.30 2.27 -28.18
C GLY A 3 -21.31 2.46 -26.66
N LEU A 4 -21.06 1.43 -25.84
CA LEU A 4 -20.90 1.62 -24.39
C LEU A 4 -19.51 2.16 -24.07
N ARG A 5 -19.47 3.49 -23.95
CA ARG A 5 -18.35 4.29 -23.48
C ARG A 5 -18.08 3.92 -22.02
N TYR A 6 -16.86 3.47 -21.73
CA TYR A 6 -16.28 3.54 -20.39
C TYR A 6 -16.14 5.02 -20.02
N THR A 7 -17.11 5.58 -19.31
CA THR A 7 -17.02 6.93 -18.74
C THR A 7 -17.08 6.81 -17.23
N GLU A 8 -15.95 7.12 -16.58
CA GLU A 8 -15.87 8.03 -15.43
C GLU A 8 -17.00 7.92 -14.39
N GLU A 9 -17.07 6.81 -13.66
CA GLU A 9 -17.88 6.74 -12.44
C GLU A 9 -17.02 6.21 -11.30
N PHE A 10 -16.01 7.00 -10.95
CA PHE A 10 -15.28 6.87 -9.70
C PHE A 10 -16.27 7.13 -8.56
N ARG A 11 -16.58 6.08 -7.79
CA ARG A 11 -17.44 6.10 -6.59
C ARG A 11 -17.11 7.33 -5.74
N ARG A 12 -18.08 8.24 -5.62
CA ARG A 12 -17.99 9.52 -4.90
C ARG A 12 -18.60 9.48 -3.50
N ASP A 13 -18.78 8.30 -2.91
CA ASP A 13 -19.45 8.16 -1.62
C ASP A 13 -18.47 7.82 -0.49
N ALA A 14 -17.50 8.73 -0.28
CA ALA A 14 -16.82 9.04 1.00
C ALA A 14 -15.57 9.88 0.72
N VAL A 15 -15.70 11.18 0.44
CA VAL A 15 -14.52 12.05 0.29
C VAL A 15 -14.61 13.22 1.25
N ALA A 16 -14.05 13.04 2.45
CA ALA A 16 -13.51 14.17 3.19
C ALA A 16 -12.34 14.73 2.36
N GLN A 17 -12.59 15.80 1.62
CA GLN A 17 -11.69 16.60 0.78
C GLN A 17 -10.24 16.09 0.66
N VAL A 18 -10.01 15.17 -0.26
CA VAL A 18 -8.65 14.72 -0.60
C VAL A 18 -8.11 15.67 -1.66
N THR A 19 -7.14 16.51 -1.29
CA THR A 19 -6.32 17.25 -2.27
C THR A 19 -5.54 16.23 -3.12
N GLU A 20 -5.19 16.57 -4.37
CA GLU A 20 -4.33 15.69 -5.21
C GLU A 20 -3.07 15.24 -4.47
N ARG A 21 -2.46 16.17 -3.71
CA ARG A 21 -1.33 15.89 -2.83
C ARG A 21 -1.67 14.88 -1.74
N GLY A 22 -2.84 15.01 -1.10
CA GLY A 22 -3.31 14.07 -0.09
C GLY A 22 -3.48 12.66 -0.65
N TYR A 23 -4.06 12.54 -1.84
CA TYR A 23 -4.22 11.24 -2.50
C TYR A 23 -2.87 10.60 -2.81
N CYS A 24 -1.91 11.37 -3.33
CA CYS A 24 -0.56 10.85 -3.60
C CYS A 24 0.19 10.40 -2.34
N LEU A 25 -0.11 10.99 -1.18
CA LEU A 25 0.54 10.65 0.08
C LEU A 25 -0.13 9.49 0.82
N TYR A 26 -1.46 9.37 0.75
CA TYR A 26 -2.22 8.47 1.61
C TYR A 26 -3.11 7.48 0.85
N GLY A 27 -3.31 7.66 -0.46
CA GLY A 27 -4.31 6.92 -1.22
C GLY A 27 -5.73 7.21 -0.74
N ASP A 28 -6.63 6.25 -0.93
CA ASP A 28 -7.99 6.35 -0.42
C ASP A 28 -8.04 6.21 1.11
N THR A 29 -8.90 6.99 1.74
CA THR A 29 -9.00 7.10 3.20
C THR A 29 -10.43 6.86 3.66
N THR A 30 -10.61 6.43 4.92
CA THR A 30 -11.94 6.21 5.52
C THR A 30 -12.68 7.51 5.85
N GLY A 31 -12.03 8.67 5.67
CA GLY A 31 -12.49 9.98 6.15
C GLY A 31 -12.20 10.24 7.63
N GLU A 32 -11.73 9.24 8.38
CA GLU A 32 -11.31 9.40 9.76
C GLU A 32 -9.83 9.77 9.88
N LYS A 33 -9.45 10.30 11.04
CA LYS A 33 -8.05 10.47 11.43
C LYS A 33 -7.69 9.49 12.54
N ASP A 34 -6.44 9.04 12.56
CA ASP A 34 -5.88 8.29 13.67
C ASP A 34 -5.51 9.20 14.87
N ILE A 35 -4.96 8.59 15.92
CA ILE A 35 -4.56 9.30 17.14
C ILE A 35 -3.48 10.37 16.91
N SER A 36 -2.72 10.23 15.82
CA SER A 36 -1.65 11.14 15.42
C SER A 36 -2.15 12.21 14.43
N GLY A 37 -3.46 12.22 14.14
CA GLY A 37 -4.11 13.18 13.26
C GLY A 37 -3.89 12.89 11.76
N LEU A 38 -3.31 11.73 11.42
CA LEU A 38 -3.11 11.31 10.04
C LEU A 38 -4.38 10.62 9.49
N PRO A 39 -4.67 10.73 8.18
CA PRO A 39 -5.83 10.05 7.60
C PRO A 39 -5.73 8.53 7.76
N ARG A 40 -6.79 7.91 8.26
CA ARG A 40 -6.92 6.45 8.29
C ARG A 40 -7.16 5.95 6.87
N ARG A 41 -6.28 5.08 6.38
CA ARG A 41 -6.32 4.57 5.00
C ARG A 41 -7.25 3.38 4.84
N LEU A 42 -7.84 3.24 3.67
CA LEU A 42 -8.55 2.02 3.29
C LEU A 42 -7.56 0.89 2.96
N ASP A 43 -7.88 -0.32 3.39
CA ASP A 43 -7.07 -1.52 3.16
C ASP A 43 -7.51 -2.22 1.86
N TRP A 44 -7.19 -1.59 0.73
CA TRP A 44 -7.61 -2.04 -0.61
C TRP A 44 -7.14 -3.46 -0.94
N ALA A 45 -6.07 -3.95 -0.30
CA ALA A 45 -5.52 -5.28 -0.53
C ALA A 45 -6.52 -6.39 -0.12
N LYS A 46 -7.35 -6.14 0.90
CA LYS A 46 -8.41 -7.07 1.35
C LYS A 46 -9.53 -7.26 0.32
N ASP A 47 -9.78 -6.25 -0.51
CA ASP A 47 -10.83 -6.27 -1.53
C ASP A 47 -10.26 -6.57 -2.94
N TYR A 48 -8.94 -6.78 -3.06
CA TYR A 48 -8.30 -7.05 -4.34
C TYR A 48 -8.65 -8.45 -4.88
N GLY A 49 -9.36 -8.48 -6.00
CA GLY A 49 -9.77 -9.70 -6.71
C GLY A 49 -9.29 -9.80 -8.16
N GLY A 50 -8.26 -9.04 -8.54
CA GLY A 50 -7.70 -9.10 -9.89
C GLY A 50 -6.81 -10.32 -10.12
N ASP A 51 -6.65 -10.71 -11.38
CA ASP A 51 -5.85 -11.89 -11.77
C ASP A 51 -4.33 -11.66 -11.62
N ALA A 52 -3.89 -10.41 -11.69
CA ALA A 52 -2.47 -10.07 -11.62
C ALA A 52 -1.95 -10.19 -10.18
N LYS A 53 -0.68 -10.59 -10.03
CA LYS A 53 0.03 -10.43 -8.76
C LYS A 53 0.46 -8.98 -8.59
N VAL A 54 0.04 -8.34 -7.50
CA VAL A 54 0.43 -6.95 -7.20
C VAL A 54 1.48 -6.95 -6.10
N VAL A 55 2.72 -6.59 -6.45
CA VAL A 55 3.82 -6.43 -5.50
C VAL A 55 3.98 -4.95 -5.22
N TYR A 56 3.95 -4.55 -3.96
CA TYR A 56 3.93 -3.14 -3.55
C TYR A 56 4.70 -2.89 -2.25
N GLY A 57 4.73 -1.62 -1.82
CA GLY A 57 5.35 -1.18 -0.57
C GLY A 57 4.55 -0.07 0.10
N HIS A 58 5.21 1.01 0.52
CA HIS A 58 4.62 2.23 1.10
C HIS A 58 4.12 2.10 2.54
N VAL A 59 3.71 0.91 2.99
CA VAL A 59 3.35 0.65 4.39
C VAL A 59 4.40 -0.26 5.02
N PRO A 60 5.32 0.29 5.83
CA PRO A 60 6.34 -0.53 6.46
C PRO A 60 5.69 -1.53 7.43
N ALA A 61 6.08 -2.79 7.29
CA ALA A 61 5.73 -3.89 8.19
C ALA A 61 6.99 -4.61 8.68
N ALA A 62 6.88 -5.41 9.74
CA ALA A 62 8.01 -6.19 10.25
C ALA A 62 8.46 -7.30 9.28
N THR A 63 7.51 -7.88 8.55
CA THR A 63 7.72 -8.92 7.54
C THR A 63 6.85 -8.63 6.32
N ALA A 64 7.20 -9.22 5.17
CA ALA A 64 6.36 -9.12 3.99
C ALA A 64 4.96 -9.67 4.29
N GLN A 65 3.93 -8.99 3.77
CA GLN A 65 2.54 -9.34 4.02
C GLN A 65 1.85 -9.73 2.72
N CYS A 66 1.31 -10.94 2.68
CA CYS A 66 0.52 -11.44 1.56
C CYS A 66 -0.96 -11.36 1.89
N VAL A 67 -1.75 -10.68 1.07
CA VAL A 67 -3.21 -10.59 1.20
C VAL A 67 -3.82 -10.78 -0.17
N ASN A 68 -4.65 -11.81 -0.34
CA ASN A 68 -5.23 -12.17 -1.64
C ASN A 68 -4.17 -12.30 -2.75
N GLY A 69 -4.34 -11.56 -3.86
CA GLY A 69 -3.41 -11.49 -4.98
C GLY A 69 -2.23 -10.53 -4.79
N THR A 70 -2.06 -9.92 -3.61
CA THR A 70 -1.09 -8.84 -3.37
C THR A 70 -0.01 -9.23 -2.36
N ILE A 71 1.15 -8.59 -2.46
CA ILE A 71 2.29 -8.78 -1.55
C ILE A 71 2.94 -7.42 -1.25
N CYS A 72 2.90 -6.98 0.01
CA CYS A 72 3.69 -5.86 0.49
C CYS A 72 5.10 -6.33 0.85
N ILE A 73 6.13 -5.79 0.19
CA ILE A 73 7.56 -6.07 0.45
C ILE A 73 8.28 -4.92 1.18
N ASP A 74 7.54 -3.91 1.63
CA ASP A 74 8.09 -2.86 2.47
C ASP A 74 8.30 -3.36 3.90
N THR A 75 9.48 -3.93 4.14
CA THR A 75 9.88 -4.49 5.43
C THR A 75 10.70 -3.52 6.26
N ALA A 76 10.39 -2.22 6.18
CA ALA A 76 10.92 -1.19 7.07
C ALA A 76 12.46 -1.07 7.06
N CYS A 77 13.13 -1.32 5.92
CA CYS A 77 14.60 -1.37 5.83
C CYS A 77 15.29 -0.13 6.43
N VAL A 78 14.78 1.07 6.12
CA VAL A 78 15.38 2.32 6.60
C VAL A 78 15.33 2.46 8.13
N PHE A 79 14.36 1.80 8.76
CA PHE A 79 14.13 1.79 10.20
C PHE A 79 14.88 0.66 10.92
N GLY A 80 15.82 -0.01 10.25
CA GLY A 80 16.53 -1.17 10.79
C GLY A 80 15.87 -2.52 10.51
N GLY A 81 14.83 -2.55 9.68
CA GLY A 81 14.19 -3.78 9.21
C GLY A 81 15.02 -4.49 8.14
N ARG A 82 14.37 -4.96 7.08
CA ARG A 82 15.01 -5.71 5.98
C ARG A 82 14.71 -5.06 4.63
N LEU A 83 15.61 -5.20 3.67
CA LEU A 83 15.31 -4.93 2.26
C LEU A 83 14.85 -6.23 1.62
N THR A 84 13.58 -6.30 1.24
CA THR A 84 12.95 -7.52 0.72
C THR A 84 12.72 -7.43 -0.78
N ALA A 85 12.91 -8.54 -1.48
CA ALA A 85 12.61 -8.71 -2.88
C ALA A 85 11.78 -9.99 -3.10
N LEU A 86 10.89 -9.95 -4.09
CA LEU A 86 10.16 -11.13 -4.57
C LEU A 86 10.80 -11.63 -5.87
N ARG A 87 11.21 -12.90 -5.89
CA ARG A 87 11.71 -13.57 -7.09
C ARG A 87 10.53 -14.14 -7.89
N TYR A 88 10.18 -13.49 -8.99
CA TYR A 88 9.15 -13.97 -9.92
C TYR A 88 9.79 -14.81 -11.05
N PRO A 89 9.18 -15.92 -11.51
CA PRO A 89 7.86 -16.46 -11.15
C PRO A 89 7.85 -17.42 -9.95
N ALA A 90 9.01 -17.68 -9.32
CA ALA A 90 9.12 -18.63 -8.20
C ALA A 90 8.30 -18.23 -6.96
N MET A 91 7.90 -16.95 -6.85
CA MET A 91 7.20 -16.37 -5.71
C MET A 91 7.97 -16.52 -4.39
N GLU A 92 9.30 -16.54 -4.47
CA GLU A 92 10.19 -16.69 -3.33
C GLU A 92 10.60 -15.32 -2.80
N LEU A 93 10.42 -15.09 -1.49
CA LEU A 93 10.91 -13.90 -0.82
C LEU A 93 12.37 -14.10 -0.43
N VAL A 94 13.20 -13.14 -0.80
CA VAL A 94 14.58 -13.03 -0.35
C VAL A 94 14.80 -11.66 0.25
N ASP A 95 15.67 -11.57 1.24
CA ASP A 95 15.89 -10.32 1.93
C ASP A 95 17.31 -10.19 2.48
N VAL A 96 17.67 -8.95 2.81
CA VAL A 96 18.91 -8.64 3.53
C VAL A 96 18.59 -7.75 4.72
N GLN A 97 19.27 -7.98 5.84
CA GLN A 97 19.16 -7.15 7.03
C GLN A 97 19.70 -5.75 6.74
N ALA A 98 19.01 -4.71 7.23
CA ALA A 98 19.53 -3.35 7.21
C ALA A 98 20.87 -3.30 7.97
N LYS A 99 21.85 -2.59 7.41
CA LYS A 99 23.18 -2.47 8.03
C LYS A 99 23.14 -1.67 9.32
N GLU A 100 22.30 -0.64 9.34
CA GLU A 100 22.14 0.32 10.43
C GLU A 100 20.69 0.82 10.46
N ILE A 101 20.31 1.49 11.55
CA ILE A 101 19.06 2.25 11.62
C ILE A 101 19.35 3.63 11.03
N TYR A 102 18.88 3.89 9.80
CA TYR A 102 19.10 5.16 9.11
C TYR A 102 18.07 6.23 9.49
N CYS A 103 16.92 5.82 10.01
CA CYS A 103 15.86 6.71 10.48
C CYS A 103 15.14 6.06 11.67
N THR A 104 14.73 6.87 12.65
CA THR A 104 13.88 6.40 13.75
C THR A 104 12.40 6.54 13.34
N PRO A 105 11.57 5.50 13.49
CA PRO A 105 10.14 5.61 13.26
C PRO A 105 9.55 6.74 14.11
N THR A 106 8.72 7.58 13.51
CA THR A 106 7.94 8.56 14.26
C THR A 106 6.68 7.85 14.77
N SER A 107 6.55 7.76 16.09
CA SER A 107 5.38 7.19 16.80
C SER A 107 4.13 8.02 16.59
#